data_AF-A0A2V6AEN8-F1
#
_entry.id   AF-A0A2V6AEN8-F1
#
_cell.length_a   1.000
_cell.length_b   1.000
_cell.length_c   1.000
_cell.angle_alpha   90.00
_cell.angle_beta   90.00
_cell.angle_gamma   90.00
#
_symmetry.space_group_name_H-M   'P 1'
#
loop_
_entity.id
_entity.type
_entity.pdbx_description
1 polymer ?
#
loop_
_entity_poly.entity_id
_entity_poly.type
_entity_poly.pdbx_seq_one_letter_code
_entity_poly.pdbx_strand_id
1 'polypeptide(L)' 'MKCLLVIPTYNEAENIRVVFQDLLELGTPVEILVVDDGSPDGTADLVASHPQFSKCVFLLRLPHTLGPER' A
#
# COMPACT_ATOMS: atom_id res chain seq x y z
N MET A 1 7.75 8.48 18.55
CA MET A 1 7.54 9.16 17.25
C MET A 1 6.66 8.25 16.40
N LYS A 2 5.66 8.77 15.69
CA LYS A 2 4.82 7.98 14.78
C LYS A 2 5.25 8.33 13.36
N CYS A 3 5.53 7.32 12.52
CA CYS A 3 5.99 7.51 11.15
C CYS A 3 4.89 7.09 10.18
N LEU A 4 4.59 7.93 9.18
CA LEU A 4 3.68 7.58 8.09
C LEU A 4 4.51 7.29 6.84
N LEU A 5 4.37 6.08 6.32
CA LEU A 5 4.97 5.62 5.08
C LEU A 5 3.91 5.68 3.97
N VAL A 6 4.23 6.37 2.88
CA VAL A 6 3.34 6.47 1.73
C VAL A 6 3.96 5.66 0.58
N ILE A 7 3.21 4.69 0.06
CA ILE A 7 3.67 3.75 -0.96
C ILE A 7 2.77 3.91 -2.20
N PRO A 8 3.22 4.60 -3.25
CA PRO A 8 2.51 4.59 -4.53
C PRO A 8 2.64 3.21 -5.19
N THR A 9 1.55 2.69 -5.75
CA THR A 9 1.54 1.36 -6.38
C THR A 9 0.80 1.37 -7.72
N TYR A 10 1.38 0.68 -8.71
CA TYR A 10 0.74 0.30 -9.97
C TYR A 10 1.34 -1.03 -10.45
N ASN A 11 0.52 -2.09 -10.54
CA ASN A 11 1.00 -3.45 -10.86
C ASN A 11 2.07 -4.00 -9.90
N GLU A 12 1.89 -3.83 -8.58
CA GLU A 12 2.87 -4.17 -7.54
C GLU A 12 2.35 -5.25 -6.57
N ALA A 13 1.41 -6.10 -7.00
CA ALA A 13 0.76 -7.09 -6.14
C ALA A 13 1.74 -8.06 -5.43
N GLU A 14 2.82 -8.43 -6.10
CA GLU A 14 3.85 -9.31 -5.51
C GLU A 14 4.73 -8.54 -4.51
N ASN A 15 5.19 -7.35 -4.89
CA ASN A 15 6.08 -6.54 -4.06
C ASN A 15 5.40 -6.04 -2.78
N ILE A 16 4.13 -5.63 -2.85
CA ILE A 16 3.44 -5.05 -1.69
C ILE A 16 3.32 -6.06 -0.54
N ARG A 17 3.24 -7.37 -0.84
CA ARG A 17 3.23 -8.43 0.17
C ARG A 17 4.54 -8.50 0.95
N VAL A 18 5.66 -8.44 0.23
CA VAL A 18 7.01 -8.46 0.84
C VAL A 18 7.23 -7.21 1.67
N VAL A 19 6.89 -6.04 1.11
CA VAL A 19 7.06 -4.76 1.80
C VAL A 19 6.27 -4.70 3.10
N PHE A 20 5.02 -5.18 3.11
CA PHE A 20 4.25 -5.23 4.37
C PHE A 20 4.89 -6.13 5.42
N GLN A 21 5.41 -7.29 5.02
CA GLN A 21 6.10 -8.17 5.96
C GLN A 21 7.31 -7.45 6.59
N ASP A 22 8.18 -6.87 5.77
CA ASP A 22 9.40 -6.18 6.22
C ASP A 22 9.07 -4.99 7.14
N LEU A 23 8.09 -4.17 6.76
CA LEU A 23 7.70 -2.97 7.51
C LEU A 23 7.07 -3.28 8.86
N LEU A 24 6.38 -4.42 8.99
CA LEU A 24 5.76 -4.84 10.23
C LEU A 24 6.76 -5.53 11.17
N GLU A 25 7.83 -6.12 10.62
CA GLU A 25 8.92 -6.72 11.39
C GLU A 25 9.91 -5.70 11.98
N LEU A 26 9.87 -4.44 11.52
CA LEU A 26 10.74 -3.34 12.00
C LEU A 26 10.57 -2.98 13.49
N GLY A 27 9.55 -3.51 14.18
CA GLY A 27 9.31 -3.29 15.62
C GLY A 27 9.04 -1.84 16.02
N THR A 28 8.84 -0.96 15.03
CA THR A 28 8.60 0.47 15.20
C THR A 28 7.15 0.79 14.84
N PRO A 29 6.45 1.65 15.60
CA PRO A 29 5.08 2.04 15.27
C PRO A 29 5.06 2.88 13.97
N VAL A 30 4.69 2.22 12.87
CA VAL A 30 4.49 2.82 11.55
C VAL A 30 3.03 2.78 11.14
N GLU A 31 2.60 3.80 10.41
CA GLU A 31 1.37 3.81 9.62
C GLU A 31 1.76 3.73 8.15
N ILE A 32 1.01 2.94 7.38
CA ILE A 32 1.27 2.68 5.97
C ILE A 32 0.05 3.15 5.20
N LEU A 33 0.25 4.08 4.28
CA LEU A 33 -0.75 4.53 3.32
C LEU A 33 -0.32 4.06 1.93
N VAL A 34 -1.06 3.11 1.37
CA VAL A 34 -0.89 2.73 -0.02
C VAL A 34 -1.74 3.62 -0.91
N VAL A 35 -1.12 4.18 -1.95
CA VAL A 35 -1.80 4.98 -2.97
C VAL A 35 -1.81 4.16 -4.25
N ASP A 36 -2.95 3.55 -4.55
CA ASP A 36 -3.13 2.72 -5.74
C ASP A 36 -3.58 3.58 -6.92
N ASP A 37 -2.77 3.55 -7.99
CA ASP A 37 -3.02 4.28 -9.23
C ASP A 37 -3.82 3.43 -10.25
N GLY A 38 -4.82 2.69 -9.78
CA GLY A 38 -5.70 1.88 -10.63
C GLY A 38 -5.04 0.59 -11.11
N SER A 39 -4.43 -0.17 -10.20
CA SER A 39 -3.75 -1.42 -10.56
C SER A 39 -4.75 -2.50 -11.02
N PRO A 40 -4.62 -3.05 -12.25
CA PRO A 40 -5.48 -4.14 -12.73
C PRO A 40 -5.12 -5.52 -12.16
N ASP A 41 -3.95 -5.68 -11.55
CA ASP A 41 -3.41 -6.94 -11.04
C ASP A 41 -3.97 -7.36 -9.66
N GLY A 42 -4.86 -6.54 -9.07
CA GLY A 42 -5.42 -6.77 -7.75
C GLY A 42 -4.56 -6.26 -6.60
N THR A 43 -3.54 -5.42 -6.85
CA THR A 43 -2.72 -4.79 -5.79
C THR A 43 -3.59 -4.18 -4.69
N ALA A 44 -4.58 -3.37 -5.08
CA ALA A 44 -5.50 -2.71 -4.16
C ALA A 44 -6.32 -3.69 -3.29
N ASP A 45 -6.66 -4.87 -3.82
CA ASP A 45 -7.44 -5.88 -3.11
C ASP A 45 -6.56 -6.67 -2.12
N LEU A 46 -5.29 -6.87 -2.44
CA LEU A 46 -4.30 -7.41 -1.50
C LEU A 46 -4.09 -6.47 -0.31
N VAL A 47 -4.03 -5.16 -0.54
CA VAL A 47 -3.93 -4.19 0.54
C VAL A 47 -5.19 -4.19 1.40
N ALA A 48 -6.38 -4.19 0.78
CA ALA A 48 -7.65 -4.18 1.49
C ALA A 48 -7.92 -5.46 2.30
N SER A 49 -7.38 -6.60 1.87
CA SER A 49 -7.49 -7.88 2.58
C SER A 49 -6.48 -8.08 3.71
N HIS A 50 -5.53 -7.14 3.88
CA HIS A 50 -4.50 -7.27 4.89
C HIS A 50 -5.10 -7.25 6.33
N PRO A 51 -4.66 -8.12 7.27
CA PRO A 51 -5.25 -8.20 8.63
C PRO A 51 -5.19 -6.90 9.45
N GLN A 52 -4.28 -6.01 9.09
CA GLN A 52 -4.07 -4.71 9.75
C GLN A 52 -4.70 -3.54 8.99
N PHE A 53 -5.46 -3.83 7.95
CA PHE A 53 -6.26 -2.85 7.23
C PHE A 53 -7.17 -2.11 8.22
N SER A 54 -7.26 -0.79 8.08
CA SER A 54 -7.97 0.13 8.99
C SER A 54 -7.37 0.30 10.40
N LYS A 55 -6.26 -0.38 10.75
CA LYS A 55 -5.54 -0.15 12.02
C LYS A 55 -4.30 0.71 11.80
N CYS A 56 -3.41 0.24 10.95
CA CYS A 56 -2.18 0.93 10.57
C CYS A 56 -1.86 0.78 9.08
N VAL A 57 -2.64 0.02 8.32
CA VAL A 57 -2.58 -0.05 6.86
C VAL A 57 -3.83 0.62 6.29
N PHE A 58 -3.63 1.59 5.42
CA PHE A 58 -4.67 2.37 4.75
C PHE A 58 -4.47 2.32 3.24
N LEU A 59 -5.57 2.49 2.50
CA LEU A 59 -5.57 2.46 1.05
C LEU A 59 -6.30 3.69 0.50
N LEU A 60 -5.64 4.42 -0.39
CA LEU A 60 -6.23 5.45 -1.23
C LEU A 60 -6.24 4.93 -2.67
N ARG A 61 -7.43 4.72 -3.24
CA ARG A 61 -7.58 4.38 -4.66
C ARG A 61 -7.79 5.66 -5.46
N LEU A 62 -6.94 5.92 -6.44
CA LEU A 62 -7.10 7.06 -7.32
C LEU A 62 -8.23 6.79 -8.33
N PRO A 63 -9.08 7.79 -8.66
CA PRO A 63 -10.22 7.60 -9.55
C PRO A 63 -9.83 7.26 -11.00
N HIS A 64 -8.58 7.47 -11.39
CA HIS A 64 -8.04 7.16 -12.72
C HIS A 64 -6.54 6.86 -12.62
N THR A 65 -6.03 5.93 -13.44
CA THR A 65 -4.61 5.74 -13.71
C THR A 65 -4.07 7.08 -14.21
N LEU A 66 -3.21 7.73 -13.43
CA LEU A 66 -2.29 8.72 -13.97
C LEU A 66 -1.32 7.91 -14.83
N GLY A 67 -1.73 7.65 -16.08
CA GLY A 67 -0.90 6.93 -17.05
C GLY A 67 0.52 7.49 -17.04
N PRO A 68 1.52 6.66 -17.38
CA PRO A 68 2.91 7.09 -17.35
C PRO A 68 2.99 8.37 -18.18
N GLU A 69 3.68 9.39 -17.68
CA GLU A 69 3.86 10.75 -18.23
C GLU A 69 3.17 11.86 -17.40
N ARG A 70 3.73 12.13 -16.21
CA ARG A 70 4.07 13.51 -15.80
C ARG A 70 5.38 13.55 -15.04
#